data_AF-K1XA58-F1
#
_entry.id   AF-K1XA58-F1
#
_cell.length_a   1.000
_cell.length_b   1.000
_cell.length_c   1.000
_cell.angle_alpha   90.00
_cell.angle_beta   90.00
_cell.angle_gamma   90.00
#
_symmetry.space_group_name_H-M   'P 1'
#
loop_
_entity.id
_entity.type
_entity.pdbx_description
1 polymer ?
#
loop_
_entity_poly.entity_id
_entity_poly.type
_entity_poly.pdbx_seq_one_letter_code
_entity_poly.pdbx_strand_id
1 'polypeptide(L)' 'FAGKLWQRNYYEHIVRDENSYLKIAEYIVNNPLNWKTDEYYEK' A
#
# COMPACT_ATOMS: atom_id res chain seq x y z
N PHE A 1 -20.17 -4.04 -13.90
CA PHE A 1 -19.81 -4.82 -12.71
C PHE A 1 -20.98 -4.81 -11.75
N ALA A 2 -21.48 -5.97 -11.33
CA ALA A 2 -22.56 -6.09 -10.35
C ALA A 2 -21.99 -6.21 -8.92
N GLY A 3 -21.20 -5.23 -8.48
CA GLY A 3 -20.53 -5.23 -7.18
C GLY A 3 -19.77 -3.93 -6.87
N LYS A 4 -19.23 -3.81 -5.66
CA LYS A 4 -18.34 -2.69 -5.28
C LYS A 4 -16.95 -2.93 -5.85
N LEU A 5 -16.54 -2.08 -6.79
CA LEU A 5 -15.19 -2.10 -7.35
C LEU A 5 -14.15 -1.50 -6.39
N TRP A 6 -14.56 -0.47 -5.64
CA TRP A 6 -13.68 0.23 -4.71
C TRP A 6 -13.95 -0.19 -3.27
N GLN A 7 -12.88 -0.36 -2.51
CA GLN A 7 -12.96 -0.40 -1.05
C GLN A 7 -13.47 0.94 -0.53
N ARG A 8 -14.24 0.93 0.56
CA ARG A 8 -14.64 2.17 1.23
C ARG A 8 -13.42 2.77 1.94
N ASN A 9 -13.17 4.05 1.70
CA ASN A 9 -12.02 4.82 2.19
C ASN A 9 -10.69 4.39 1.55
N TYR A 10 -9.65 5.19 1.77
CA TYR A 10 -8.28 4.94 1.32
C TYR A 10 -7.29 5.40 2.39
N TYR A 11 -6.09 4.85 2.36
CA TYR A 11 -4.98 5.30 3.20
C TYR A 11 -4.35 6.56 2.59
N GLU A 12 -4.22 7.61 3.39
CA GLU A 12 -3.57 8.87 3.00
C GLU A 12 -2.41 9.19 3.94
N HIS A 13 -1.29 9.65 3.38
CA HIS A 13 -0.14 10.10 4.14
C HIS A 13 0.57 11.26 3.43
N ILE A 14 0.79 12.37 4.15
CA ILE A 14 1.53 13.54 3.62
C ILE A 14 3.02 13.33 3.87
N VAL A 15 3.80 13.26 2.79
CA VAL A 15 5.27 13.18 2.83
C VAL A 15 5.84 14.58 3.08
N ARG A 16 6.56 14.75 4.20
CA ARG A 16 7.06 16.07 4.65
C ARG A 16 8.58 16.20 4.60
N ASP A 17 9.27 15.09 4.43
CA ASP A 17 10.72 15.03 4.45
C ASP A 17 11.22 13.90 3.53
N GLU A 18 12.51 13.94 3.22
CA GLU A 18 13.16 12.99 2.33
C GLU A 18 13.14 11.55 2.88
N ASN A 19 13.27 11.38 4.20
CA ASN A 19 13.31 10.06 4.80
C ASN A 19 11.94 9.36 4.72
N SER A 20 10.83 10.08 4.91
CA SER A 20 9.48 9.54 4.68
C SER A 20 9.26 9.22 3.21
N TYR A 21 9.75 10.06 2.29
CA TYR A 21 9.70 9.78 0.85
C TYR A 21 10.41 8.47 0.50
N LEU A 22 11.66 8.30 0.93
CA LEU A 22 12.47 7.13 0.62
C LEU A 22 11.83 5.84 1.13
N LYS A 23 11.30 5.85 2.37
CA LYS A 23 10.63 4.69 2.96
C LYS A 23 9.37 4.28 2.20
N ILE A 24 8.55 5.26 1.80
CA ILE A 24 7.31 4.99 1.05
C ILE A 24 7.64 4.47 -0.34
N ALA A 25 8.64 5.06 -1.02
CA ALA A 25 9.10 4.58 -2.32
C ALA A 25 9.62 3.13 -2.24
N GLU A 26 10.46 2.84 -1.25
CA GLU A 26 10.96 1.49 -1.00
C GLU A 26 9.84 0.49 -0.72
N TYR A 27 8.87 0.87 0.12
CA TYR A 27 7.69 0.03 0.39
C TYR A 27 6.92 -0.30 -0.89
N ILE A 28 6.65 0.69 -1.74
CA ILE A 28 5.91 0.48 -3.00
C ILE A 28 6.66 -0.49 -3.92
N VAL A 29 7.97 -0.34 -4.08
CA VAL A 29 8.79 -1.19 -4.94
C VAL A 29 8.82 -2.63 -4.42
N ASN A 30 8.91 -2.80 -3.10
CA ASN A 30 9.03 -4.13 -2.48
C ASN A 30 7.68 -4.82 -2.23
N ASN A 31 6.56 -4.09 -2.25
CA ASN A 31 5.24 -4.64 -1.94
C ASN A 31 4.84 -5.87 -2.81
N PRO A 32 5.05 -5.88 -4.14
CA PRO A 32 4.72 -7.07 -4.94
C PRO A 32 5.47 -8.34 -4.52
N LEU A 33 6.71 -8.19 -4.03
CA LEU A 33 7.52 -9.30 -3.53
C LEU A 33 7.02 -9.77 -2.17
N ASN A 34 6.64 -8.83 -1.31
CA ASN A 34 6.18 -9.09 0.05
C ASN A 34 4.70 -9.46 0.15
N TRP A 35 3.94 -9.36 -0.95
CA TRP A 35 2.49 -9.52 -0.99
C TRP A 35 2.01 -10.83 -0.35
N LYS A 36 2.70 -11.95 -0.61
CA LYS A 36 2.30 -13.27 -0.08
C LYS A 36 2.51 -13.44 1.43
N THR A 37 3.31 -12.57 2.03
CA THR A 37 3.66 -12.57 3.46
C THR A 37 3.08 -11.37 4.18
N ASP A 38 2.31 -10.52 3.49
CA ASP A 38 1.66 -9.36 4.06
C ASP A 38 0.56 -9.78 5.04
N GLU A 39 0.41 -9.05 6.13
CA GLU A 39 -0.54 -9.37 7.20
C GLU A 39 -2.00 -9.27 6.75
N TYR A 40 -2.28 -8.50 5.69
CA TYR A 40 -3.62 -8.36 5.10
C TYR A 40 -3.83 -9.28 3.88
N TYR A 41 -2.86 -10.15 3.57
CA TYR A 41 -3.00 -11.11 2.48
C TYR A 41 -3.91 -12.27 2.91
N GLU A 42 -5.21 -12.14 2.65
CA GLU A 42 -6.15 -13.26 2.70
C GLU A 42 -6.03 -14.11 1.42
N LYS A 43 -5.98 -15.45 1.58
CA LYS A 43 -5.86 -16.41 0.47
C LYS A 43 -7.19 -16.71 -0.21
#